data_AF-A0A8T4WET4-F1
#
_entry.id   AF-A0A8T4WET4-F1
#
_cell.length_a   1.000
_cell.length_b   1.000
_cell.length_c   1.000
_cell.angle_alpha   90.00
_cell.angle_beta   90.00
_cell.angle_gamma   90.00
#
_symmetry.space_group_name_H-M   'P 1'
#
loop_
_entity.id
_entity.type
_entity.pdbx_description
1 polymer ?
#
loop_
_entity_poly.entity_id
_entity_poly.type
_entity_poly.pdbx_seq_one_letter_code
_entity_poly.pdbx_strand_id
1 'polypeptide(L)'
;MGLSNDAEKQIVATIEEFPEPHRSNIMGLWNKWLATNPEPPFYSSWSDFSDQYDDSSSLYNEQRIYLKRVKNELRNLEVPLTLWQKIAKGLAAVASVFLVVFLALSRVARGSD
;
A
#
# COMPACT_ATOMS: atom_id res chain seq x y z
N MET A 1 12.16 12.31 11.38
CA MET A 1 12.54 12.47 9.95
C MET A 1 11.21 12.60 9.22
N GLY A 2 10.80 13.81 8.85
CA GLY A 2 9.46 14.08 8.31
C GLY A 2 9.30 13.64 6.85
N LEU A 3 8.07 13.65 6.36
CA LEU A 3 7.76 13.48 4.93
C LEU A 3 8.60 14.48 4.11
N SER A 4 9.21 14.02 3.01
CA SER A 4 9.99 14.94 2.17
C SER A 4 9.07 15.98 1.51
N ASN A 5 9.58 17.20 1.34
CA ASN A 5 8.81 18.30 0.73
C ASN A 5 8.33 17.95 -0.70
N ASP A 6 9.12 17.17 -1.44
CA ASP A 6 8.74 16.73 -2.79
C ASP A 6 7.62 15.67 -2.75
N ALA A 7 7.67 14.73 -1.80
CA ALA A 7 6.60 13.76 -1.59
C ALA A 7 5.31 14.45 -1.17
N GLU A 8 5.38 15.42 -0.25
CA GLU A 8 4.24 16.22 0.17
C GLU A 8 3.59 16.95 -0.99
N LYS A 9 4.37 17.66 -1.82
CA LYS A 9 3.87 18.35 -3.01
C LYS A 9 3.17 17.43 -3.99
N GLN A 10 3.71 16.23 -4.21
CA GLN A 10 3.10 15.25 -5.11
C GLN A 10 1.74 14.75 -4.58
N ILE A 11 1.62 14.51 -3.27
CA ILE A 11 0.35 14.13 -2.66
C ILE A 11 -0.65 15.28 -2.74
N VAL A 12 -0.24 16.52 -2.44
CA VAL A 12 -1.10 17.70 -2.55
C VAL A 12 -1.64 17.86 -3.98
N ALA A 13 -0.77 17.76 -4.99
CA ALA A 13 -1.19 17.81 -6.39
C ALA A 13 -2.19 16.70 -6.74
N THR A 14 -2.02 15.49 -6.19
CA THR A 14 -2.97 14.40 -6.37
C THR A 14 -4.33 14.72 -5.75
N ILE A 15 -4.36 15.31 -4.55
CA ILE A 15 -5.61 15.68 -3.86
C ILE A 15 -6.33 16.79 -4.64
N GLU A 16 -5.59 17.75 -5.22
CA GLU A 16 -6.16 18.83 -6.04
C GLU A 16 -6.88 18.34 -7.30
N GLU A 17 -6.56 17.15 -7.81
CA GLU A 17 -7.29 16.55 -8.94
C GLU A 17 -8.67 16.01 -8.56
N PHE A 18 -8.97 15.84 -7.27
CA PHE A 18 -10.23 15.24 -6.84
C PHE A 18 -11.42 16.20 -7.10
N PRO A 19 -12.61 15.69 -7.41
CA PRO A 19 -13.80 16.53 -7.53
C PRO A 19 -14.23 17.09 -6.16
N GLU A 20 -14.90 18.24 -6.14
CA GLU A 20 -15.59 18.72 -4.95
C GLU A 20 -16.82 17.86 -4.65
N PRO A 21 -17.22 17.68 -3.37
CA PRO A 21 -16.64 18.26 -2.14
C PRO A 21 -15.45 17.45 -1.58
N HIS A 22 -15.08 16.34 -2.23
CA HIS A 22 -14.10 15.38 -1.72
C HIS A 22 -12.71 16.00 -1.61
N ARG A 23 -12.30 16.83 -2.57
CA ARG A 23 -11.05 17.58 -2.52
C ARG A 23 -10.88 18.34 -1.21
N SER A 24 -11.83 19.21 -0.89
CA SER A 24 -11.78 20.04 0.32
C SER A 24 -11.74 19.19 1.59
N ASN A 25 -12.55 18.12 1.64
CA ASN A 25 -12.59 17.21 2.78
C ASN A 25 -11.24 16.47 2.98
N ILE A 26 -10.74 15.83 1.91
CA ILE A 26 -9.50 15.06 1.95
C ILE A 26 -8.30 15.97 2.23
N MET A 27 -8.27 17.17 1.67
CA MET A 27 -7.24 18.17 1.97
C MET A 27 -7.27 18.57 3.47
N GLY A 28 -8.46 18.72 4.04
CA GLY A 28 -8.62 18.95 5.48
C GLY A 28 -8.07 17.80 6.32
N LEU A 29 -8.35 16.55 5.93
CA LEU A 29 -7.83 15.36 6.59
C LEU A 29 -6.31 15.23 6.45
N TRP A 30 -5.77 15.55 5.27
CA TRP A 30 -4.34 15.58 4.99
C TRP A 30 -3.59 16.53 5.93
N ASN A 31 -4.05 17.77 6.04
CA ASN A 31 -3.45 18.76 6.93
C ASN A 31 -3.55 18.36 8.41
N LYS A 32 -4.67 17.77 8.82
CA LYS A 32 -4.83 17.24 10.19
C LYS A 32 -3.85 16.12 10.47
N TRP A 33 -3.67 15.19 9.53
CA TRP A 33 -2.71 14.11 9.67
C TRP A 33 -1.27 14.63 9.74
N LEU A 34 -0.87 15.57 8.88
CA LEU A 34 0.47 16.19 8.93
C LEU A 34 0.73 16.87 10.29
N ALA A 35 -0.29 17.50 10.88
CA ALA A 35 -0.18 18.10 12.21
C ALA A 35 0.08 17.08 13.34
N THR A 36 -0.16 15.79 13.12
CA THR A 36 0.20 14.72 14.07
C THR A 36 1.69 14.36 14.04
N ASN A 37 2.47 14.97 13.14
CA ASN A 37 3.87 14.66 12.88
C ASN A 37 4.10 13.15 12.64
N PRO A 38 3.50 12.61 11.55
CA PRO A 38 3.49 11.18 11.31
C PRO A 38 4.90 10.64 11.09
N GLU A 39 5.13 9.39 11.53
CA GLU A 39 6.38 8.68 11.30
C GLU A 39 6.24 7.64 10.18
N PRO A 40 7.34 7.29 9.49
CA PRO A 40 7.34 6.20 8.52
C PRO A 40 6.94 4.85 9.15
N PRO A 41 6.26 3.96 8.41
CA PRO A 41 5.81 4.12 7.03
C PRO A 41 4.55 5.00 6.92
N PHE A 42 4.66 6.08 6.16
CA PHE A 42 3.62 7.09 5.97
C PHE A 42 2.34 6.49 5.38
N TYR A 43 2.43 5.52 4.47
CA TYR A 43 1.23 4.86 3.92
C TYR A 43 0.44 4.09 4.99
N SER A 44 1.11 3.57 6.03
CA SER A 44 0.44 2.85 7.13
C SER A 44 -0.16 3.85 8.10
N SER A 45 0.64 4.84 8.53
CA SER A 45 0.19 5.91 9.42
C SER A 45 -1.02 6.66 8.85
N TRP A 46 -1.02 6.94 7.55
CA TRP A 46 -2.17 7.52 6.86
C TRP A 46 -3.39 6.60 6.87
N SER A 47 -3.21 5.28 6.66
CA SER A 47 -4.32 4.32 6.74
C SER A 47 -4.97 4.35 8.12
N ASP A 48 -4.15 4.23 9.17
CA ASP A 48 -4.65 4.16 10.55
C ASP A 48 -5.34 5.47 10.98
N PHE A 49 -4.87 6.61 10.47
CA PHE A 49 -5.54 7.89 10.65
C PHE A 49 -6.85 7.98 9.87
N SER A 50 -6.81 7.67 8.57
CA SER A 50 -7.95 7.86 7.66
C SER A 50 -9.08 6.88 7.89
N ASP A 51 -8.80 5.68 8.39
CA ASP A 51 -9.80 4.65 8.71
C ASP A 51 -10.79 5.13 9.80
N GLN A 52 -10.39 6.08 10.65
CA GLN A 52 -11.29 6.72 11.64
C GLN A 52 -12.35 7.63 11.01
N TYR A 53 -12.11 8.07 9.77
CA TYR A 53 -12.98 8.94 9.00
C TYR A 53 -13.70 8.19 7.87
N ASP A 54 -13.45 6.89 7.75
CA ASP A 54 -14.17 5.99 6.85
C ASP A 54 -15.39 5.42 7.57
N ASP A 55 -16.58 5.66 7.02
CA ASP A 55 -17.79 4.99 7.48
C ASP A 55 -17.80 3.54 6.99
N SER A 56 -17.31 2.64 7.84
CA SER A 56 -17.29 1.20 7.61
C SER A 56 -18.69 0.58 7.38
N SER A 57 -19.77 1.27 7.77
CA SER A 57 -21.14 0.78 7.64
C SER A 57 -21.77 1.04 6.26
N SER A 58 -21.19 1.94 5.47
CA SER A 58 -21.65 2.21 4.10
C SER A 58 -20.94 1.33 3.07
N LEU A 59 -21.73 0.59 2.28
CA LEU A 59 -21.25 -0.23 1.17
C LEU A 59 -20.61 0.60 0.05
N TYR A 60 -21.07 1.83 -0.14
CA TYR A 60 -20.55 2.75 -1.16
C TYR A 60 -20.24 4.11 -0.52
N ASN A 61 -18.95 4.34 -0.26
CA ASN A 61 -18.44 5.61 0.17
C ASN A 61 -17.36 6.09 -0.81
N GLU A 62 -17.66 7.09 -1.63
CA GLU A 62 -16.70 7.68 -2.57
C GLU A 62 -15.47 8.24 -1.84
N GLN A 63 -15.63 8.74 -0.61
CA GLN A 63 -14.54 9.23 0.21
C GLN A 63 -13.47 8.15 0.46
N ARG A 64 -13.90 6.89 0.67
CA ARG A 64 -13.00 5.74 0.83
C ARG A 64 -12.11 5.55 -0.40
N ILE A 65 -12.61 5.82 -1.60
CA ILE A 65 -11.84 5.72 -2.84
C ILE A 65 -10.71 6.75 -2.82
N TYR A 66 -11.01 7.99 -2.44
CA TYR A 66 -10.01 9.06 -2.38
C TYR A 66 -8.98 8.87 -1.25
N LEU A 67 -9.41 8.42 -0.07
CA LEU A 67 -8.51 8.07 1.04
C LEU A 67 -7.54 6.95 0.64
N LYS A 68 -8.05 5.91 -0.05
CA LYS A 68 -7.23 4.83 -0.60
C LYS A 68 -6.29 5.31 -1.71
N ARG A 69 -6.69 6.28 -2.53
CA ARG A 69 -5.82 6.86 -3.55
C ARG A 69 -4.60 7.56 -2.92
N VAL A 70 -4.80 8.37 -1.88
CA VAL A 70 -3.70 9.00 -1.13
C VAL A 70 -2.78 7.95 -0.50
N LYS A 71 -3.33 6.89 0.12
CA LYS A 71 -2.56 5.76 0.67
C LYS A 71 -1.67 5.10 -0.39
N ASN A 72 -2.21 4.88 -1.58
CA ASN A 72 -1.48 4.23 -2.67
C ASN A 72 -0.35 5.11 -3.19
N GLU A 73 -0.56 6.42 -3.33
CA GLU A 73 0.51 7.33 -3.72
C GLU A 73 1.64 7.38 -2.68
N LEU A 74 1.29 7.47 -1.39
CA LEU A 74 2.29 7.36 -0.31
C LEU A 74 3.08 6.06 -0.40
N ARG A 75 2.39 4.94 -0.63
CA ARG A 75 3.04 3.63 -0.78
C ARG A 75 3.95 3.58 -2.01
N ASN A 76 3.56 4.20 -3.13
CA ASN A 76 4.39 4.25 -4.33
C ASN A 76 5.67 5.07 -4.11
N LEU A 77 5.57 6.13 -3.31
CA LEU A 77 6.70 6.98 -2.93
C LEU A 77 7.66 6.28 -1.97
N GLU A 78 7.15 5.54 -0.99
CA GLU A 78 7.96 4.84 0.01
C GLU A 78 8.47 3.47 -0.44
N VAL A 79 7.68 2.73 -1.23
CA VAL A 79 7.98 1.36 -1.66
C VAL A 79 8.06 1.31 -3.19
N PRO A 80 9.26 1.45 -3.78
CA PRO A 80 9.42 1.34 -5.22
C PRO A 80 8.94 -0.03 -5.73
N LEU A 81 8.24 -0.03 -6.87
CA LEU A 81 7.73 -1.22 -7.58
C LEU A 81 8.78 -2.33 -7.78
N THR A 82 10.06 -1.96 -7.83
CA THR A 82 11.18 -2.90 -7.96
C THR A 82 11.36 -3.80 -6.75
N LEU A 83 10.92 -3.38 -5.54
CA LEU A 83 10.91 -4.23 -4.35
C LEU A 83 9.93 -5.38 -4.49
N TRP A 84 8.74 -5.14 -5.04
CA TRP A 84 7.75 -6.19 -5.32
C TRP A 84 8.27 -7.19 -6.35
N GLN A 85 8.97 -6.73 -7.38
CA GLN A 85 9.63 -7.62 -8.36
C GLN A 85 10.71 -8.49 -7.71
N LYS A 86 11.46 -7.96 -6.74
CA LYS A 86 12.46 -8.74 -5.99
C LYS A 86 11.81 -9.81 -5.10
N ILE A 87 10.73 -9.45 -4.40
CA ILE A 87 9.97 -10.40 -3.57
C ILE A 87 9.37 -11.51 -4.45
N ALA A 88 8.75 -11.16 -5.58
CA ALA A 88 8.18 -12.13 -6.51
C ALA A 88 9.23 -13.11 -7.06
N LYS A 89 10.42 -12.60 -7.43
CA LYS A 89 11.56 -13.45 -7.85
C LYS A 89 12.03 -14.38 -6.72
N GLY A 90 12.11 -13.88 -5.49
CA GLY A 90 12.44 -14.70 -4.32
C GLY A 90 11.43 -15.82 -4.08
N LEU A 91 10.13 -15.51 -4.14
CA LEU A 91 9.06 -16.49 -3.99
C LEU A 91 9.12 -17.59 -5.06
N ALA A 92 9.36 -17.21 -6.33
CA ALA A 92 9.47 -18.14 -7.45
C ALA A 92 10.67 -19.10 -7.32
N ALA A 93 11.79 -18.60 -6.78
CA ALA A 93 12.96 -19.44 -6.50
C ALA A 93 12.64 -20.49 -5.42
N VAL A 94 11.96 -20.09 -4.35
CA VAL A 94 11.52 -21.00 -3.28
C VAL A 94 10.55 -22.05 -3.82
N ALA A 95 9.55 -21.67 -4.62
CA ALA A 95 8.61 -22.60 -5.23
C ALA A 95 9.31 -23.63 -6.14
N SER A 96 10.32 -23.20 -6.90
CA SER A 96 11.13 -24.10 -7.75
C SER A 96 11.87 -25.15 -6.93
N VAL A 97 12.44 -24.77 -5.78
CA VAL A 97 13.11 -25.71 -4.86
C VAL A 97 12.11 -26.71 -4.29
N PHE A 98 10.94 -26.25 -3.83
CA PHE A 98 9.88 -27.13 -3.35
C PHE A 98 9.44 -28.14 -4.42
N LEU A 99 9.30 -27.70 -5.67
CA LEU A 99 8.90 -28.56 -6.78
C LEU A 99 9.94 -29.65 -7.05
N VAL A 100 11.23 -29.32 -7.03
CA VAL A 100 12.31 -30.32 -7.19
C VAL A 100 12.30 -31.34 -6.05
N VAL A 101 12.13 -30.88 -4.81
CA VAL A 101 12.02 -31.77 -3.64
C VAL A 101 10.80 -32.68 -3.76
N PHE A 102 9.65 -32.14 -4.17
CA PHE A 102 8.41 -32.91 -4.34
C PHE A 102 8.56 -33.98 -5.43
N LEU A 103 9.19 -33.63 -6.55
CA LEU A 103 9.47 -34.55 -7.65
C LEU A 103 10.47 -35.65 -7.23
N ALA A 104 11.50 -35.30 -6.47
CA ALA A 104 12.47 -36.26 -5.95
C ALA A 104 11.82 -37.26 -4.99
N LEU A 105 11.00 -36.78 -4.04
CA LEU A 105 10.23 -37.64 -3.15
C LEU A 105 9.23 -38.52 -3.90
N SER A 106 8.53 -37.96 -4.90
CA SER A 106 7.58 -38.71 -5.73
C SER A 106 8.26 -39.81 -6.55
N ARG A 107 9.49 -39.57 -7.02
CA ARG A 107 10.29 -40.58 -7.75
C ARG A 107 10.76 -41.70 -6.83
N VAL A 108 11.21 -41.39 -5.62
CA VAL A 108 11.59 -42.40 -4.63
C VAL A 108 10.40 -43.25 -4.20
N ALA A 109 9.24 -42.62 -3.95
CA ALA A 109 8.02 -43.34 -3.59
C ALA A 109 7.55 -44.31 -4.70
N ARG A 110 7.72 -43.95 -5.98
CA ARG A 110 7.38 -44.81 -7.13
C ARG A 110 8.41 -45.88 -7.46
N GLY A 111 9.67 -45.74 -7.03
CA GLY A 111 10.73 -46.73 -7.24
C GLY A 111 10.90 -47.71 -6.09
N SER A 112 10.03 -47.63 -5.07
CA SER A 112 9.97 -48.50 -3.90
C SER A 112 8.92 -49.62 -4.04
N ASP A 113 8.20 -49.67 -5.17
CA ASP A 113 7.44 -50.83 -5.65
C ASP A 113 8.29 -51.63 -6.65
#